data_AF-A0A2U1LM37-F1
#
_entry.id   AF-A0A2U1LM37-F1
#
_cell.length_a   1.000
_cell.length_b   1.000
_cell.length_c   1.000
_cell.angle_alpha   90.00
_cell.angle_beta   90.00
_cell.angle_gamma   90.00
#
_symmetry.space_group_name_H-M   'P 1'
#
loop_
_entity.id
_entity.type
_entity.pdbx_description
1 polymer ?
#
loop_
_entity_poly.entity_id
_entity_poly.type
_entity_poly.pdbx_seq_one_letter_code
_entity_poly.pdbx_strand_id
1 'polypeptide(L)' 'MWQRGSLTDRDDTRVHMAPELYEEGYNELVDVYSFGLCLLEMDTMEIPYMECNCIFQLYNKVTKGVMPLALNKVF' A
#
# COMPACT_ATOMS: atom_id res chain seq x y z
N MET A 1 -10.71 -14.32 20.21
CA MET A 1 -9.72 -14.57 19.14
C MET A 1 -10.46 -14.36 17.83
N TRP A 2 -10.15 -13.27 17.11
CA TRP A 2 -10.92 -12.62 16.02
C TRP A 2 -12.10 -11.73 16.47
N GLN A 3 -11.80 -10.54 16.98
CA GLN A 3 -12.75 -9.42 16.97
C GLN A 3 -12.52 -8.61 15.68
N ARG A 4 -13.11 -9.02 14.55
CA ARG A 4 -13.16 -8.18 13.33
C ARG A 4 -14.41 -7.29 13.40
N GLY A 5 -14.33 -6.25 14.20
CA GLY A 5 -15.23 -5.10 14.10
C GLY A 5 -14.61 -4.06 13.17
N SER A 6 -15.31 -3.76 12.06
CA SER A 6 -15.28 -2.48 11.34
C SER A 6 -13.94 -1.93 10.79
N LEU A 7 -13.15 -2.73 10.07
CA LEU A 7 -11.96 -2.22 9.33
C LEU A 7 -11.92 -2.57 7.83
N THR A 8 -12.95 -3.18 7.25
CA THR A 8 -12.89 -3.75 5.88
C THR A 8 -13.68 -3.01 4.80
N ASP A 9 -14.12 -1.76 5.02
CA ASP A 9 -15.00 -1.06 4.06
C ASP A 9 -14.31 0.07 3.28
N ARG A 10 -12.97 0.16 3.32
CA ARG A 10 -12.20 1.14 2.57
C ARG A 10 -10.98 0.51 1.91
N ASP A 11 -11.12 0.18 0.62
CA ASP A 11 -10.02 0.29 -0.33
C ASP A 11 -8.76 -0.58 -0.15
N ASP A 12 -8.89 -1.79 0.42
CA ASP A 12 -7.76 -2.73 0.58
C ASP A 12 -7.09 -3.10 -0.75
N THR A 13 -7.85 -3.15 -1.85
CA THR A 13 -7.30 -3.42 -3.20
C THR A 13 -6.53 -2.22 -3.78
N ARG A 14 -6.81 -0.98 -3.35
CA ARG A 14 -6.24 0.22 -3.97
C ARG A 14 -4.88 0.61 -3.42
N VAL A 15 -4.64 0.37 -2.14
CA VAL A 15 -3.32 0.61 -1.50
C VAL A 15 -2.21 -0.28 -2.06
N HIS A 16 -2.60 -1.42 -2.65
CA HIS A 16 -1.70 -2.39 -3.27
C HIS A 16 -1.44 -2.14 -4.76
N MET A 17 -2.07 -1.13 -5.37
CA MET A 17 -1.86 -0.78 -6.78
C MET A 17 -0.69 0.19 -6.94
N ALA A 18 0.28 -0.20 -7.75
CA ALA A 18 1.41 0.64 -8.14
C ALA A 18 0.98 1.84 -9.00
N PRO A 19 1.75 2.93 -9.04
CA PRO A 19 1.36 4.17 -9.72
C PRO A 19 1.36 4.00 -11.25
N GLU A 20 2.16 3.06 -11.77
CA GLU A 20 2.27 2.72 -13.19
C GLU A 20 1.04 2.02 -13.77
N LEU A 21 0.05 1.62 -12.97
CA LEU A 21 -1.18 0.98 -13.47
C LEU A 21 -2.02 1.88 -14.41
N TYR A 22 -1.70 3.19 -14.47
CA TYR A 22 -2.36 4.21 -15.29
C TYR A 22 -1.55 4.68 -16.52
N GLU A 23 -0.27 4.29 -16.64
CA GLU A 23 0.54 4.57 -17.83
C GLU A 23 0.81 3.23 -18.55
N GLU A 24 0.79 3.22 -19.88
CA GLU A 24 0.76 2.03 -20.74
C GLU A 24 2.05 1.17 -20.74
N GLY A 25 2.84 1.20 -19.66
CA GLY A 25 4.08 0.45 -19.43
C GLY A 25 3.97 -0.50 -18.25
N TYR A 26 3.04 -1.46 -18.31
CA TYR A 26 2.99 -2.57 -17.36
C TYR A 26 4.27 -3.41 -17.48
N ASN A 27 4.98 -3.57 -16.37
CA ASN A 27 6.16 -4.43 -16.26
C ASN A 27 6.03 -5.30 -15.00
N GLU A 28 6.75 -6.43 -14.95
CA GLU A 28 6.75 -7.35 -13.80
C GLU A 28 7.19 -6.72 -12.45
N LEU A 29 7.74 -5.51 -12.50
CA LEU A 29 8.14 -4.74 -11.32
C LEU A 29 6.93 -4.35 -10.44
N VAL A 30 5.73 -4.24 -11.03
CA VAL A 30 4.48 -4.00 -10.29
C VAL A 30 4.22 -5.10 -9.27
N ASP A 31 4.40 -6.37 -9.68
CA ASP A 31 4.16 -7.53 -8.82
C ASP A 31 5.19 -7.61 -7.68
N VAL A 32 6.43 -7.18 -7.93
CA VAL A 32 7.47 -7.06 -6.91
C VAL A 32 7.13 -5.98 -5.89
N TYR A 33 6.58 -4.84 -6.35
CA TYR A 33 6.12 -3.77 -5.47
C TYR A 33 4.94 -4.23 -4.58
N SER A 34 3.92 -4.85 -5.16
CA SER A 34 2.78 -5.39 -4.39
C SER A 34 3.22 -6.46 -3.40
N PHE A 35 4.17 -7.35 -3.78
CA PHE A 35 4.75 -8.33 -2.86
C PHE A 35 5.47 -7.66 -1.68
N GLY A 36 6.24 -6.59 -1.92
CA GLY A 36 6.92 -5.84 -0.87
C GLY A 36 5.95 -5.18 0.12
N LEU A 37 4.82 -4.64 -0.36
CA LEU A 37 3.77 -4.09 0.50
C LEU A 37 3.08 -5.18 1.33
N CYS A 38 2.80 -6.36 0.75
CA CYS A 38 2.23 -7.48 1.50
C CYS A 38 3.18 -7.98 2.60
N LEU A 39 4.48 -8.08 2.33
CA LEU A 39 5.45 -8.44 3.36
C LEU A 39 5.52 -7.40 4.47
N LEU A 40 5.50 -6.11 4.12
CA LEU A 40 5.48 -5.03 5.08
C LEU A 40 4.24 -5.07 5.99
N GLU A 41 3.07 -5.34 5.41
CA GLU A 41 1.83 -5.53 6.16
C GLU A 41 1.95 -6.71 7.13
N MET A 42 2.51 -7.84 6.69
CA MET A 42 2.68 -9.02 7.54
C MET A 42 3.65 -8.78 8.71
N ASP A 43 4.72 -8.01 8.48
CA ASP A 43 5.74 -7.74 9.50
C ASP A 43 5.27 -6.67 10.50
N THR A 44 4.68 -5.59 10.00
CA THR A 44 4.23 -4.46 10.84
C THR A 44 2.83 -4.66 11.41
N MET A 45 2.06 -5.63 10.89
CA MET A 45 0.64 -5.85 11.20
C MET A 45 -0.23 -4.61 10.96
N GLU A 46 0.21 -3.71 10.07
CA GLU A 46 -0.46 -2.46 9.72
C GLU A 46 -0.66 -2.34 8.21
N ILE A 47 -1.80 -1.77 7.82
CA ILE A 47 -2.13 -1.55 6.40
C ILE A 47 -1.13 -0.53 5.81
N PRO A 48 -0.48 -0.83 4.68
CA PRO A 48 0.42 0.11 4.02
C PRO A 48 -0.31 1.41 3.65
N TYR A 49 0.36 2.55 3.83
CA TYR A 49 -0.20 3.89 3.57
C TYR A 49 -1.46 4.22 4.38
N MET A 50 -1.68 3.61 5.55
CA MET A 50 -2.82 3.94 6.42
C MET A 50 -2.85 5.43 6.83
N GLU A 51 -1.73 6.14 6.75
CA GLU A 51 -1.67 7.59 6.98
C GLU A 51 -2.35 8.44 5.87
N CYS A 52 -2.67 7.84 4.72
CA CYS A 52 -3.31 8.53 3.60
C CYS A 52 -4.84 8.47 3.70
N ASN A 53 -5.47 9.63 3.87
CA ASN A 53 -6.93 9.71 4.02
C ASN A 53 -7.68 9.77 2.67
N CYS A 54 -6.98 9.93 1.55
CA CYS A 54 -7.59 9.95 0.23
C CYS A 54 -6.66 9.36 -0.85
N ILE A 55 -7.27 8.81 -1.90
CA ILE A 55 -6.57 8.18 -3.03
C ILE A 55 -5.63 9.15 -3.73
N PHE A 56 -5.96 10.45 -3.78
CA PHE A 56 -5.08 11.46 -4.35
C PHE A 56 -3.76 11.58 -3.58
N GLN A 57 -3.78 11.49 -2.25
CA GLN A 57 -2.57 11.52 -1.43
C GLN A 57 -1.74 10.25 -1.61
N LEU A 58 -2.40 9.09 -1.68
CA LEU A 58 -1.76 7.81 -1.98
C LEU A 58 -1.05 7.90 -3.34
N TYR A 59 -1.78 8.23 -4.40
CA TYR A 59 -1.23 8.36 -5.75
C TYR A 59 -0.03 9.32 -5.79
N ASN A 60 -0.16 10.52 -5.20
CA ASN A 60 0.92 11.50 -5.18
C ASN A 60 2.17 10.99 -4.43
N LYS A 61 2.02 10.21 -3.36
CA LYS A 61 3.16 9.60 -2.66
C LYS A 61 3.81 8.50 -3.51
N VAL A 62 2.99 7.60 -4.05
CA VAL A 62 3.45 6.46 -4.81
C VAL A 62 4.14 6.91 -6.11
N THR A 63 3.58 7.87 -6.86
CA THR A 63 4.20 8.47 -8.05
C THR A 63 5.50 9.23 -7.73
N LYS A 64 5.64 9.75 -6.51
CA LYS A 64 6.89 10.39 -6.03
C LYS A 64 7.90 9.38 -5.47
N GLY A 65 7.60 8.08 -5.47
CA GLY A 65 8.46 7.05 -4.88
C GLY A 65 8.58 7.13 -3.36
N VAL A 66 7.60 7.76 -2.68
CA VAL A 66 7.58 7.89 -1.22
C VAL A 66 7.01 6.62 -0.61
N MET A 67 7.82 5.90 0.17
CA MET A 67 7.45 4.67 0.88
C MET A 67 6.48 4.96 2.05
N PRO A 68 5.66 3.96 2.45
CA PRO A 68 4.73 4.12 3.56
C PRO A 68 5.46 4.27 4.90
N LEU A 69 4.87 5.00 5.84
CA LEU A 69 5.46 5.23 7.16
C LEU A 69 5.67 3.94 7.96
N ALA A 70 4.88 2.90 7.68
CA ALA A 70 5.03 1.58 8.29
C ALA A 70 6.45 1.00 8.09
N LEU A 71 7.14 1.35 6.99
CA LEU A 71 8.52 0.88 6.75
C LEU A 71 9.49 1.36 7.85
N ASN A 72 9.26 2.53 8.44
CA ASN A 72 10.10 3.04 9.52
C ASN A 72 9.91 2.28 10.85
N LYS A 73 8.96 1.34 10.94
CA LYS A 73 8.71 0.52 12.13
C LYS A 73 9.47 -0.81 12.09
N VAL A 74 10.00 -1.19 10.93
CA VAL A 74 10.77 -2.42 10.71
C VAL A 74 12.24 -2.27 11.16
N PHE A 75 12.74 -1.04 11.27
CA PHE A 75 14.12 -0.71 11.62
C PHE A 75 14.23 0.11 12.92
#